data_AF-A0A318BG38-F1
#
_entry.id   AF-A0A318BG38-F1
#
_cell.length_a   1.000
_cell.length_b   1.000
_cell.length_c   1.000
_cell.angle_alpha   90.00
_cell.angle_beta   90.00
_cell.angle_gamma   90.00
#
_symmetry.space_group_name_H-M   'P 1'
#
loop_
_entity.id
_entity.type
_entity.pdbx_description
1 polymer ?
#
loop_
_entity_poly.entity_id
_entity_poly.type
_entity_poly.pdbx_seq_one_letter_code
_entity_poly.pdbx_strand_id
1 'polypeptide(L)'
;MRIVRVEIQNFRGIGTLDWHPSPGMNCLIGPGDSTKTTILDAIELALNPRSNYLGDDTDFHNLNFDLPVRVTVTLVGIPAEFCVDTRYGLYLRGWDETAARLVDEPGDGLLEALSVRVEIDPSTLEGRWAIYNDRLAGDVDPPSLRYKDALQLATTRLGPYAERHLGWGRQSILNRIGEGGRMSEQLASASRAARAAFKTSNKDVFAIPTARAEKLGKHFSVRVREAFTAELDVQGSAITSGGVVLHDGDLPLRTLGTGSSRLIVSALQHNAGGSHIALVDEIEHGLEPHRIARLLKYLRNPPALEGDAATPGAAAPQTFLTTHSNVVIRELDARDIHAVRSHEGRTQVRSVEQTAETPEVAQRQLRASPEAFLAQRIVIGEGRTECGLLRGLDACWIAEGKDSFALRGVAAIDGGGVPNAVTLTQSLLDLGYECLALLDSDKPPSRDSVAKVEAIGGVVLEWGDDCSTEERIFRDVPWATVDALVGLAIQCNTEDSVRTTLRATCKARKIAEPADLPLPASFDTPQHRAALGFTAREKSWFKTIPRGERLAVLVYPCLEDISATPLAKHLSRLRAWVDG
;
A
#
# COMPACT_ATOMS: atom_id res chain seq x y z
N MET A 1 -24.86 2.10 -4.08
CA MET A 1 -24.08 1.25 -5.01
C MET A 1 -22.71 0.93 -4.43
N ARG A 2 -22.24 -0.32 -4.55
CA ARG A 2 -20.90 -0.75 -4.12
C ARG A 2 -20.42 -1.97 -4.92
N ILE A 3 -19.11 -2.14 -5.03
CA ILE A 3 -18.45 -3.34 -5.58
C ILE A 3 -18.50 -4.46 -4.54
N VAL A 4 -18.91 -5.65 -4.96
CA VAL A 4 -18.94 -6.87 -4.14
C VAL A 4 -17.97 -7.95 -4.62
N ARG A 5 -17.51 -7.85 -5.87
CA ARG A 5 -16.54 -8.77 -6.44
C ARG A 5 -15.71 -8.09 -7.53
N VAL A 6 -14.41 -8.39 -7.54
CA VAL A 6 -13.44 -7.97 -8.56
C VAL A 6 -12.71 -9.21 -9.04
N GLU A 7 -12.85 -9.51 -10.33
CA GLU A 7 -12.15 -10.62 -10.99
C GLU A 7 -11.20 -10.04 -12.04
N ILE A 8 -9.93 -10.44 -12.01
CA ILE A 8 -8.91 -10.00 -12.96
C ILE A 8 -8.23 -11.22 -13.54
N GLN A 9 -8.04 -11.23 -14.86
CA GLN A 9 -7.30 -12.24 -15.58
C GLN A 9 -6.34 -11.57 -16.58
N ASN A 10 -5.09 -12.02 -16.57
CA ASN A 10 -4.04 -11.66 -17.52
C ASN A 10 -3.73 -10.15 -17.64
N PHE A 11 -3.93 -9.35 -16.59
CA PHE A 11 -3.76 -7.89 -16.62
C PHE A 11 -2.50 -7.44 -15.88
N ARG A 12 -1.50 -6.93 -16.62
CA ARG A 12 -0.24 -6.37 -16.09
C ARG A 12 0.43 -7.32 -15.10
N GLY A 13 0.65 -6.92 -13.85
CA GLY A 13 1.25 -7.79 -12.82
C GLY A 13 0.32 -8.90 -12.31
N ILE A 14 -0.94 -8.95 -12.73
CA ILE A 14 -1.96 -9.89 -12.23
C ILE A 14 -2.30 -10.91 -13.32
N GLY A 15 -1.80 -12.13 -13.15
CA GLY A 15 -2.27 -13.29 -13.91
C GLY A 15 -3.71 -13.65 -13.53
N THR A 16 -4.01 -13.75 -12.23
CA THR A 16 -5.38 -13.99 -11.71
C THR A 16 -5.64 -13.30 -10.37
N LEU A 17 -6.85 -12.76 -10.18
CA LEU A 17 -7.39 -12.30 -8.91
C LEU A 17 -8.90 -12.61 -8.86
N ASP A 18 -9.39 -13.05 -7.70
CA ASP A 18 -10.81 -13.06 -7.34
C ASP A 18 -10.92 -12.52 -5.91
N TRP A 19 -11.55 -11.36 -5.77
CA TRP A 19 -11.60 -10.64 -4.50
C TRP A 19 -12.99 -10.10 -4.22
N HIS A 20 -13.41 -10.20 -2.96
CA HIS A 20 -14.65 -9.65 -2.42
C HIS A 20 -14.36 -8.47 -1.49
N PRO A 21 -14.47 -7.22 -1.97
CA PRO A 21 -14.19 -6.04 -1.15
C PRO A 21 -15.22 -5.82 -0.05
N SER A 22 -14.76 -5.21 1.04
CA SER A 22 -15.61 -4.73 2.12
C SER A 22 -16.49 -3.56 1.64
N PRO A 23 -17.72 -3.40 2.18
CA PRO A 23 -18.65 -2.35 1.74
C PRO A 23 -18.18 -0.91 2.00
N GLY A 24 -17.28 -0.71 2.95
CA GLY A 24 -16.74 0.59 3.33
C GLY A 24 -15.34 0.83 2.76
N MET A 25 -14.36 0.90 3.65
CA MET A 25 -12.97 1.18 3.29
C MET A 25 -12.18 -0.11 3.03
N ASN A 26 -11.38 -0.09 1.98
CA ASN A 26 -10.51 -1.17 1.55
C ASN A 26 -9.09 -0.61 1.37
N CYS A 27 -8.35 -0.55 2.47
CA CYS A 27 -6.94 -0.19 2.51
C CYS A 27 -6.08 -1.39 2.14
N LEU A 28 -5.54 -1.36 0.94
CA LEU A 28 -4.62 -2.36 0.40
C LEU A 28 -3.20 -2.04 0.88
N ILE A 29 -2.63 -2.97 1.64
CA ILE A 29 -1.25 -2.95 2.10
C ILE A 29 -0.47 -4.12 1.50
N GLY A 30 0.84 -4.00 1.46
CA GLY A 30 1.72 -5.04 0.96
C GLY A 30 2.99 -4.46 0.35
N PRO A 31 3.95 -5.32 0.02
CA PRO A 31 5.26 -4.90 -0.46
C PRO A 31 5.20 -4.15 -1.79
N GLY A 32 6.31 -3.52 -2.19
CA GLY A 32 6.45 -2.97 -3.54
C GLY A 32 6.10 -4.03 -4.59
N ASP A 33 5.50 -3.60 -5.70
CA ASP A 33 5.12 -4.45 -6.83
C ASP A 33 4.13 -5.59 -6.52
N SER A 34 3.47 -5.58 -5.37
CA SER A 34 2.45 -6.58 -5.00
C SER A 34 1.11 -6.42 -5.74
N THR A 35 1.05 -5.65 -6.83
CA THR A 35 -0.13 -5.40 -7.69
C THR A 35 -1.25 -4.54 -7.08
N LYS A 36 -1.04 -3.86 -5.94
CA LYS A 36 -2.04 -2.98 -5.30
C LYS A 36 -2.61 -1.93 -6.25
N THR A 37 -1.73 -1.15 -6.87
CA THR A 37 -2.13 -0.11 -7.84
C THR A 37 -2.78 -0.72 -9.07
N THR A 38 -2.33 -1.89 -9.52
CA THR A 38 -2.94 -2.63 -10.64
C THR A 38 -4.38 -3.03 -10.35
N ILE A 39 -4.72 -3.37 -9.10
CA ILE A 39 -6.12 -3.62 -8.69
C ILE A 39 -6.96 -2.36 -8.86
N LEU A 40 -6.47 -1.20 -8.41
CA LEU A 40 -7.16 0.09 -8.57
C LEU A 40 -7.32 0.45 -10.06
N ASP A 41 -6.26 0.25 -10.87
CA ASP A 41 -6.28 0.48 -12.32
C ASP A 41 -7.33 -0.41 -13.01
N ALA A 42 -7.42 -1.68 -12.62
CA ALA A 42 -8.39 -2.62 -13.17
C ALA A 42 -9.83 -2.21 -12.84
N ILE A 43 -10.11 -1.84 -11.58
CA ILE A 43 -11.42 -1.32 -11.16
C ILE A 43 -11.78 -0.06 -11.97
N GLU A 44 -10.83 0.87 -12.10
CA GLU A 44 -11.02 2.08 -12.90
C GLU A 44 -11.32 1.76 -14.37
N LEU A 45 -10.56 0.84 -14.96
CA LEU A 45 -10.72 0.45 -16.36
C LEU A 45 -12.10 -0.16 -16.62
N ALA A 46 -12.56 -1.08 -15.76
CA ALA A 46 -13.85 -1.74 -15.91
C ALA A 46 -15.04 -0.78 -15.76
N LEU A 47 -14.96 0.19 -14.84
CA LEU A 47 -16.07 1.09 -14.50
C LEU A 47 -16.08 2.41 -15.27
N ASN A 48 -15.01 2.76 -15.99
CA ASN A 48 -14.92 3.96 -16.81
C ASN A 48 -14.80 3.60 -18.31
N PRO A 49 -15.88 3.13 -18.97
CA PRO A 49 -15.82 2.74 -20.37
C PRO A 49 -15.46 3.91 -21.28
N ARG A 50 -14.63 3.63 -22.29
CA ARG A 50 -14.10 4.62 -23.23
C ARG A 50 -14.39 4.18 -24.66
N SER A 51 -14.88 5.11 -25.48
CA SER A 51 -14.98 4.87 -26.92
C SER A 51 -13.58 4.83 -27.53
N ASN A 52 -13.27 3.81 -28.33
CA ASN A 52 -11.99 3.66 -29.03
C ASN A 52 -10.78 3.54 -28.09
N TYR A 53 -10.91 2.74 -27.03
CA TYR A 53 -9.76 2.38 -26.21
C TYR A 53 -8.88 1.37 -26.94
N LEU A 54 -7.60 1.70 -27.04
CA LEU A 54 -6.56 0.78 -27.44
C LEU A 54 -5.71 0.51 -26.18
N GLY A 55 -5.58 -0.75 -25.82
CA GLY A 55 -4.63 -1.21 -24.81
C GLY A 55 -3.20 -1.16 -25.34
N ASP A 56 -2.28 -1.53 -24.47
CA ASP A 56 -0.86 -1.71 -24.81
C ASP A 56 -0.47 -3.18 -24.63
N ASP A 57 0.55 -3.65 -25.34
CA ASP A 57 1.11 -4.99 -25.12
C ASP A 57 1.47 -5.22 -23.65
N THR A 58 1.91 -4.17 -22.95
CA THR A 58 2.25 -4.19 -21.53
C THR A 58 1.05 -4.32 -20.58
N ASP A 59 -0.19 -4.23 -21.09
CA ASP A 59 -1.38 -4.55 -20.32
C ASP A 59 -1.57 -6.07 -20.13
N PHE A 60 -0.87 -6.92 -20.90
CA PHE A 60 -0.94 -8.38 -20.78
C PHE A 60 0.08 -8.91 -19.78
N HIS A 61 -0.37 -9.78 -18.86
CA HIS A 61 0.53 -10.34 -17.84
C HIS A 61 1.65 -11.17 -18.47
N ASN A 62 2.90 -10.82 -18.13
CA ASN A 62 4.12 -11.37 -18.73
C ASN A 62 4.13 -11.31 -20.28
N LEU A 63 3.43 -10.34 -20.88
CA LEU A 63 3.24 -10.23 -22.33
C LEU A 63 2.65 -11.51 -22.94
N ASN A 64 1.79 -12.20 -22.19
CA ASN A 64 1.13 -13.40 -22.66
C ASN A 64 -0.10 -13.05 -23.49
N PHE A 65 0.02 -13.18 -24.82
CA PHE A 65 -1.05 -12.92 -25.78
C PHE A 65 -1.92 -14.16 -26.09
N ASP A 66 -1.66 -15.31 -25.47
CA ASP A 66 -2.48 -16.52 -25.67
C ASP A 66 -3.87 -16.40 -25.03
N LEU A 67 -4.01 -15.46 -24.08
CA LEU A 67 -5.26 -15.18 -23.37
C LEU A 67 -5.59 -13.69 -23.46
N PRO A 68 -6.86 -13.32 -23.60
CA PRO A 68 -7.26 -11.91 -23.50
C PRO A 68 -7.10 -11.40 -22.06
N VAL A 69 -6.95 -10.09 -21.91
CA VAL A 69 -7.13 -9.43 -20.61
C VAL A 69 -8.62 -9.43 -20.28
N ARG A 70 -9.01 -9.84 -19.08
CA ARG A 70 -10.39 -9.72 -18.61
C ARG A 70 -10.44 -9.12 -17.22
N VAL A 71 -11.18 -8.04 -17.06
CA VAL A 71 -11.50 -7.46 -15.76
C VAL A 71 -13.00 -7.40 -15.60
N THR A 72 -13.54 -8.06 -14.57
CA THR A 72 -14.97 -8.08 -14.24
C THR A 72 -15.18 -7.46 -12.87
N VAL A 73 -16.08 -6.49 -12.79
CA VAL A 73 -16.48 -5.84 -11.54
C VAL A 73 -17.98 -6.03 -11.35
N THR A 74 -18.37 -6.60 -10.21
CA THR A 74 -19.78 -6.82 -9.85
C THR A 74 -20.24 -5.80 -8.81
N LEU A 75 -21.36 -5.13 -9.11
CA LEU A 75 -21.94 -4.04 -8.33
C LEU A 75 -23.30 -4.45 -7.75
N VAL A 76 -23.59 -4.06 -6.51
CA VAL A 76 -24.92 -4.14 -5.87
C VAL A 76 -25.40 -2.77 -5.42
N GLY A 77 -26.69 -2.66 -5.08
CA GLY A 77 -27.31 -1.38 -4.72
C GLY A 77 -27.24 -0.39 -5.88
N ILE A 78 -27.40 -0.91 -7.10
CA ILE A 78 -27.48 -0.16 -8.36
C ILE A 78 -28.80 0.62 -8.42
N PRO A 79 -28.89 1.71 -9.22
CA PRO A 79 -30.12 2.49 -9.31
C PRO A 79 -31.30 1.65 -9.83
N ALA A 80 -32.52 1.89 -9.34
CA ALA A 80 -33.71 1.11 -9.72
C ALA A 80 -33.98 1.10 -11.25
N GLU A 81 -33.58 2.16 -11.96
CA GLU A 81 -33.63 2.22 -13.44
C GLU A 81 -32.73 1.18 -14.13
N PHE A 82 -31.73 0.65 -13.45
CA PHE A 82 -30.87 -0.42 -13.98
C PHE A 82 -31.59 -1.76 -13.89
N CYS A 83 -32.47 -1.92 -12.90
CA CYS A 83 -33.13 -3.19 -12.61
C CYS A 83 -34.33 -3.50 -13.52
N VAL A 84 -34.80 -2.54 -14.31
CA VAL A 84 -35.91 -2.78 -15.25
C VAL A 84 -35.44 -3.56 -16.48
N ASP A 85 -36.30 -4.44 -16.99
CA ASP A 85 -36.01 -5.33 -18.14
C ASP A 85 -35.60 -4.59 -19.41
N THR A 86 -36.15 -3.39 -19.64
CA THR A 86 -35.82 -2.55 -20.80
C THR A 86 -34.41 -1.94 -20.73
N ARG A 87 -33.72 -2.15 -19.60
CA ARG A 87 -32.39 -1.65 -19.30
C ARG A 87 -31.43 -2.82 -19.06
N TYR A 88 -31.25 -3.27 -17.82
CA TYR A 88 -30.34 -4.39 -17.50
C TYR A 88 -31.01 -5.51 -16.69
N GLY A 89 -32.32 -5.43 -16.40
CA GLY A 89 -33.04 -6.39 -15.54
C GLY A 89 -32.85 -7.85 -15.93
N LEU A 90 -32.88 -8.15 -17.23
CA LEU A 90 -32.71 -9.51 -17.76
C LEU A 90 -31.28 -10.09 -17.60
N TYR A 91 -30.30 -9.23 -17.29
CA TYR A 91 -28.89 -9.60 -17.19
C TYR A 91 -28.36 -9.58 -15.76
N LEU A 92 -29.21 -9.27 -14.78
CA LEU A 92 -28.84 -9.22 -13.37
C LEU A 92 -28.46 -10.60 -12.85
N ARG A 93 -27.69 -10.57 -11.76
CA ARG A 93 -27.23 -11.73 -10.98
C ARG A 93 -27.69 -11.56 -9.53
N GLY A 94 -27.63 -12.63 -8.75
CA GLY A 94 -27.97 -12.61 -7.33
C GLY A 94 -26.71 -12.60 -6.44
N TRP A 95 -26.58 -11.62 -5.55
CA TRP A 95 -25.50 -11.58 -4.55
C TRP A 95 -26.01 -12.01 -3.18
N ASP A 96 -25.43 -13.08 -2.64
CA ASP A 96 -25.62 -13.50 -1.25
C ASP A 96 -24.62 -12.77 -0.35
N GLU A 97 -25.11 -11.82 0.45
CA GLU A 97 -24.29 -11.02 1.35
C GLU A 97 -23.73 -11.83 2.52
N THR A 98 -24.40 -12.91 2.94
CA THR A 98 -23.98 -13.74 4.06
C THR A 98 -22.90 -14.74 3.63
N ALA A 99 -23.10 -15.37 2.47
CA ALA A 99 -22.14 -16.33 1.91
C ALA A 99 -20.99 -15.68 1.13
N ALA A 100 -21.04 -14.35 0.93
CA ALA A 100 -20.16 -13.61 0.03
C ALA A 100 -20.07 -14.28 -1.36
N ARG A 101 -21.22 -14.73 -1.88
CA ARG A 101 -21.28 -15.57 -3.08
C ARG A 101 -22.15 -14.93 -4.14
N LEU A 102 -21.61 -14.91 -5.36
CA LEU A 102 -22.36 -14.54 -6.55
C LEU A 102 -23.05 -15.78 -7.13
N VAL A 103 -24.36 -15.69 -7.30
CA VAL A 103 -25.21 -16.65 -7.98
C VAL A 103 -25.63 -16.03 -9.30
N ASP A 104 -25.67 -16.84 -10.35
CA ASP A 104 -25.84 -16.29 -11.68
C ASP A 104 -27.25 -15.72 -11.89
N GLU A 105 -28.29 -16.38 -11.39
CA GLU A 105 -29.66 -15.87 -11.45
C GLU A 105 -30.03 -15.06 -10.19
N PRO A 106 -30.84 -14.00 -10.31
CA PRO A 106 -31.44 -13.35 -9.16
C PRO A 106 -32.41 -14.31 -8.45
N GLY A 107 -32.65 -14.10 -7.15
CA GLY A 107 -33.53 -14.98 -6.37
C GLY A 107 -33.92 -14.37 -5.03
N ASP A 108 -34.91 -14.99 -4.37
CA ASP A 108 -35.42 -14.53 -3.08
C ASP A 108 -34.30 -14.45 -2.02
N GLY A 109 -34.18 -13.30 -1.37
CA GLY A 109 -33.16 -13.04 -0.36
C GLY A 109 -31.77 -12.67 -0.92
N LEU A 110 -31.59 -12.63 -2.24
CA LEU A 110 -30.36 -12.16 -2.88
C LEU A 110 -30.48 -10.69 -3.29
N LEU A 111 -29.38 -9.95 -3.19
CA LEU A 111 -29.31 -8.59 -3.72
C LEU A 111 -29.12 -8.63 -5.23
N GLU A 112 -29.84 -7.78 -5.95
CA GLU A 112 -29.64 -7.58 -7.38
C GLU A 112 -28.23 -7.05 -7.67
N ALA A 113 -27.52 -7.77 -8.53
CA ALA A 113 -26.15 -7.49 -8.88
C ALA A 113 -25.98 -7.32 -10.39
N LEU A 114 -25.18 -6.34 -10.81
CA LEU A 114 -24.80 -6.12 -12.21
C LEU A 114 -23.30 -6.30 -12.35
N SER A 115 -22.84 -7.16 -13.26
CA SER A 115 -21.41 -7.30 -13.54
C SER A 115 -21.06 -6.61 -14.85
N VAL A 116 -20.01 -5.78 -14.81
CA VAL A 116 -19.44 -5.11 -15.98
C VAL A 116 -18.07 -5.72 -16.25
N ARG A 117 -17.83 -6.13 -17.48
CA ARG A 117 -16.55 -6.68 -17.93
C ARG A 117 -15.93 -5.79 -19.00
N VAL A 118 -14.63 -5.57 -18.88
CA VAL A 118 -13.78 -5.13 -19.98
C VAL A 118 -12.91 -6.29 -20.44
N GLU A 119 -12.86 -6.51 -21.76
CA GLU A 119 -11.98 -7.47 -22.40
C GLU A 119 -11.07 -6.75 -23.40
N ILE A 120 -9.76 -7.00 -23.34
CA ILE A 120 -8.79 -6.50 -24.33
C ILE A 120 -8.37 -7.66 -25.21
N ASP A 121 -8.63 -7.53 -26.51
CA ASP A 121 -8.28 -8.54 -27.49
C ASP A 121 -6.76 -8.59 -27.72
N PRO A 122 -6.12 -9.77 -27.67
CA PRO A 122 -4.66 -9.88 -27.82
C PRO A 122 -4.16 -9.59 -29.23
N SER A 123 -5.01 -9.69 -30.26
CA SER A 123 -4.61 -9.48 -31.66
C SER A 123 -4.80 -8.05 -32.13
N THR A 124 -5.82 -7.36 -31.62
CA THR A 124 -6.15 -5.97 -32.02
C THR A 124 -5.83 -4.93 -30.95
N LEU A 125 -5.61 -5.36 -29.70
CA LEU A 125 -5.50 -4.50 -28.51
C LEU A 125 -6.75 -3.66 -28.24
N GLU A 126 -7.88 -3.94 -28.91
CA GLU A 126 -9.12 -3.21 -28.71
C GLU A 126 -9.77 -3.62 -27.38
N GLY A 127 -10.08 -2.61 -26.54
CA GLY A 127 -10.86 -2.82 -25.32
C GLY A 127 -12.37 -2.76 -25.59
N ARG A 128 -13.11 -3.75 -25.12
CA ARG A 128 -14.57 -3.83 -25.24
C ARG A 128 -15.23 -3.98 -23.87
N TRP A 129 -16.22 -3.12 -23.60
CA TRP A 129 -17.00 -3.15 -22.35
C TRP A 129 -18.38 -3.74 -22.60
N ALA A 130 -18.77 -4.67 -21.75
CA ALA A 130 -20.08 -5.31 -21.80
C ALA A 130 -20.60 -5.68 -20.42
N ILE A 131 -21.91 -5.91 -20.33
CA ILE A 131 -22.55 -6.56 -19.21
C ILE A 131 -22.19 -8.05 -19.25
N TYR A 132 -21.90 -8.63 -18.09
CA TYR A 132 -21.46 -10.01 -17.97
C TYR A 132 -22.31 -10.80 -16.97
N ASN A 133 -22.63 -12.03 -17.35
CA ASN A 133 -23.08 -13.12 -16.48
C ASN A 133 -22.72 -14.45 -17.18
N ASP A 134 -22.87 -15.57 -16.50
CA ASP A 134 -22.43 -16.86 -17.06
C ASP A 134 -23.34 -17.32 -18.21
N ARG A 135 -24.60 -16.83 -18.28
CA ARG A 135 -25.55 -17.09 -19.38
C ARG A 135 -25.14 -16.44 -20.70
N LEU A 136 -24.45 -15.31 -20.62
CA LEU A 136 -23.93 -14.57 -21.78
C LEU A 136 -22.53 -15.06 -22.19
N ALA A 137 -21.97 -16.06 -21.50
CA ALA A 137 -20.65 -16.59 -21.83
C ALA A 137 -20.68 -17.25 -23.22
N GLY A 138 -19.97 -16.64 -24.18
CA GLY A 138 -19.91 -17.10 -25.58
C GLY A 138 -20.86 -16.38 -26.53
N ASP A 139 -21.64 -15.40 -26.04
CA ASP A 139 -22.35 -14.48 -26.92
C ASP A 139 -21.33 -13.61 -27.68
N VAL A 140 -21.55 -13.41 -28.99
CA VAL A 140 -20.64 -12.68 -29.87
C VAL A 140 -20.78 -11.17 -29.68
N ASP A 141 -21.95 -10.69 -29.26
CA ASP A 141 -22.24 -9.27 -29.04
C ASP A 141 -23.01 -9.04 -27.73
N PRO A 142 -22.33 -9.19 -26.58
CA PRO A 142 -22.98 -9.02 -25.28
C PRO A 142 -23.47 -7.58 -25.08
N PRO A 143 -24.55 -7.37 -24.30
CA PRO A 143 -25.13 -6.03 -24.09
C PRO A 143 -24.11 -5.04 -23.54
N SER A 144 -24.01 -3.85 -24.14
CA SER A 144 -23.10 -2.80 -23.67
C SER A 144 -23.76 -1.84 -22.67
N LEU A 145 -22.93 -1.23 -21.82
CA LEU A 145 -23.37 -0.19 -20.89
C LEU A 145 -23.59 1.12 -21.65
N ARG A 146 -24.77 1.75 -21.48
CA ARG A 146 -25.05 3.04 -22.12
C ARG A 146 -24.15 4.13 -21.53
N TYR A 147 -23.73 5.09 -22.37
CA TYR A 147 -22.84 6.19 -21.95
C TYR A 147 -23.34 6.99 -20.73
N LYS A 148 -24.65 7.26 -20.65
CA LYS A 148 -25.23 7.98 -19.49
C LYS A 148 -25.16 7.17 -18.20
N ASP A 149 -25.19 5.85 -18.30
CA ASP A 149 -25.17 4.94 -17.15
C ASP A 149 -23.75 4.72 -16.68
N ALA A 150 -22.81 4.61 -17.63
CA ALA A 150 -21.38 4.63 -17.37
C ALA A 150 -20.95 5.82 -16.51
N LEU A 151 -21.50 7.01 -16.77
CA LEU A 151 -21.21 8.20 -15.96
C LEU A 151 -21.68 8.08 -14.50
N GLN A 152 -22.71 7.27 -14.22
CA GLN A 152 -23.17 6.99 -12.87
C GLN A 152 -22.33 5.91 -12.17
N LEU A 153 -21.74 4.99 -12.94
CA LEU A 153 -20.82 3.95 -12.42
C LEU A 153 -19.38 4.44 -12.24
N ALA A 154 -19.05 5.58 -12.85
CA ALA A 154 -17.69 6.07 -12.98
C ALA A 154 -17.01 6.25 -11.61
N THR A 155 -15.75 5.81 -11.53
CA THR A 155 -14.95 5.95 -10.31
C THR A 155 -14.34 7.34 -10.21
N THR A 156 -14.09 7.79 -8.98
CA THR A 156 -13.26 8.96 -8.70
C THR A 156 -11.87 8.51 -8.28
N ARG A 157 -10.84 8.88 -9.04
CA ARG A 157 -9.45 8.61 -8.66
C ARG A 157 -8.77 9.85 -8.11
N LEU A 158 -8.16 9.74 -6.92
CA LEU A 158 -7.23 10.72 -6.37
C LEU A 158 -5.80 10.25 -6.64
N GLY A 159 -5.34 10.49 -7.87
CA GLY A 159 -3.99 10.19 -8.32
C GLY A 159 -3.00 11.34 -8.12
N PRO A 160 -1.76 11.21 -8.66
CA PRO A 160 -0.71 12.22 -8.54
C PRO A 160 -1.04 13.56 -9.20
N TYR A 161 -1.94 13.57 -10.22
CA TYR A 161 -2.34 14.75 -10.97
C TYR A 161 -3.65 15.38 -10.47
N ALA A 162 -3.77 15.55 -9.15
CA ALA A 162 -4.98 16.09 -8.52
C ALA A 162 -5.31 17.52 -9.02
N GLU A 163 -4.30 18.31 -9.40
CA GLU A 163 -4.45 19.69 -9.87
C GLU A 163 -5.34 19.83 -11.12
N ARG A 164 -5.46 18.78 -11.94
CA ARG A 164 -6.36 18.77 -13.12
C ARG A 164 -7.83 18.93 -12.74
N HIS A 165 -8.20 18.54 -11.52
CA HIS A 165 -9.55 18.69 -11.00
C HIS A 165 -9.85 20.06 -10.41
N LEU A 166 -8.84 20.95 -10.29
CA LEU A 166 -9.00 22.32 -9.80
C LEU A 166 -9.31 23.32 -10.92
N GLY A 167 -9.75 22.85 -12.10
CA GLY A 167 -10.28 23.69 -13.18
C GLY A 167 -11.51 23.08 -13.84
N TRP A 168 -12.13 23.77 -14.81
CA TRP A 168 -13.35 23.32 -15.50
C TRP A 168 -13.08 22.48 -16.77
N GLY A 169 -12.07 21.61 -16.68
CA GLY A 169 -11.83 20.60 -17.73
C GLY A 169 -13.02 19.64 -17.86
N ARG A 170 -13.18 19.03 -19.05
CA ARG A 170 -14.30 18.12 -19.38
C ARG A 170 -14.46 16.96 -18.38
N GLN A 171 -13.36 16.46 -17.83
CA GLN A 171 -13.31 15.35 -16.86
C GLN A 171 -13.07 15.82 -15.41
N SER A 172 -13.12 17.12 -15.15
CA SER A 172 -12.90 17.67 -13.82
C SER A 172 -14.10 17.42 -12.89
N ILE A 173 -13.83 17.35 -11.58
CA ILE A 173 -14.85 17.26 -10.54
C ILE A 173 -15.66 18.56 -10.45
N LEU A 174 -15.01 19.72 -10.60
CA LEU A 174 -15.71 21.02 -10.57
C LEU A 174 -16.77 21.13 -11.66
N ASN A 175 -16.52 20.54 -12.83
CA ASN A 175 -17.49 20.50 -13.93
C ASN A 175 -18.66 19.53 -13.66
N ARG A 176 -18.49 18.55 -12.76
CA ARG A 176 -19.56 17.65 -12.31
C ARG A 176 -20.40 18.26 -11.20
N ILE A 177 -19.76 18.97 -10.25
CA ILE A 177 -20.44 19.65 -9.15
C ILE A 177 -21.29 20.82 -9.66
N GLY A 178 -20.74 21.61 -10.60
CA GLY A 178 -21.50 22.68 -11.23
C GLY A 178 -22.59 22.10 -12.13
N GLU A 179 -23.79 22.67 -12.11
CA GLU A 179 -24.94 22.27 -12.95
C GLU A 179 -24.72 22.57 -14.46
N GLY A 180 -23.61 22.13 -15.04
CA GLY A 180 -23.35 22.18 -16.48
C GLY A 180 -23.54 23.56 -17.10
N GLY A 181 -23.24 24.63 -16.35
CA GLY A 181 -23.40 26.00 -16.82
C GLY A 181 -22.70 26.16 -18.16
N ARG A 182 -23.42 26.66 -19.18
CA ARG A 182 -22.94 26.84 -20.56
C ARG A 182 -21.84 27.91 -20.60
N MET A 183 -20.63 27.58 -20.14
CA MET A 183 -19.47 28.46 -20.17
C MET A 183 -19.02 28.77 -21.61
N SER A 184 -19.51 28.04 -22.61
CA SER A 184 -19.19 28.23 -24.02
C SER A 184 -19.48 29.65 -24.51
N GLU A 185 -20.56 30.27 -24.05
CA GLU A 185 -20.92 31.64 -24.44
C GLU A 185 -19.98 32.68 -23.82
N GLN A 186 -19.66 32.51 -22.54
CA GLN A 186 -18.74 33.36 -21.80
C GLN A 186 -17.30 33.26 -22.34
N LEU A 187 -16.84 32.04 -22.64
CA LEU A 187 -15.54 31.78 -23.26
C LEU A 187 -15.42 32.38 -24.66
N ALA A 188 -16.48 32.28 -25.47
CA ALA A 188 -16.53 32.91 -26.78
C ALA A 188 -16.49 34.45 -26.68
N SER A 189 -17.21 35.03 -25.70
CA SER A 189 -17.16 36.46 -25.43
C SER A 189 -15.76 36.93 -24.98
N ALA A 190 -15.14 36.21 -24.05
CA ALA A 190 -13.78 36.49 -23.58
C ALA A 190 -12.75 36.41 -24.72
N SER A 191 -12.86 35.40 -25.58
CA SER A 191 -11.99 35.24 -26.75
C SER A 191 -12.13 36.42 -27.73
N ARG A 192 -13.35 36.92 -27.96
CA ARG A 192 -13.60 38.12 -28.78
C ARG A 192 -13.03 39.37 -28.12
N ALA A 193 -13.18 39.52 -26.81
CA ALA A 193 -12.62 40.64 -26.06
C ALA A 193 -11.08 40.65 -26.10
N ALA A 194 -10.43 39.48 -25.98
CA ALA A 194 -8.99 39.34 -26.12
C ALA A 194 -8.50 39.75 -27.53
N ARG A 195 -9.20 39.31 -28.59
CA ARG A 195 -8.91 39.75 -29.96
C ARG A 195 -9.08 41.26 -30.14
N ALA A 196 -10.14 41.84 -29.58
CA ALA A 196 -10.37 43.29 -29.63
C ALA A 196 -9.27 44.07 -28.88
N ALA A 197 -8.88 43.63 -27.68
CA ALA A 197 -7.81 44.22 -26.90
C ALA A 197 -6.44 44.13 -27.61
N PHE A 198 -6.14 42.99 -28.25
CA PHE A 198 -4.95 42.84 -29.09
C PHE A 198 -4.97 43.79 -30.29
N LYS A 199 -6.13 43.96 -30.94
CA LYS A 199 -6.30 44.90 -32.06
C LYS A 199 -6.06 46.36 -31.66
N THR A 200 -6.33 46.71 -30.40
CA THR A 200 -6.07 48.05 -29.84
C THR A 200 -4.68 48.23 -29.25
N SER A 201 -3.93 47.16 -28.97
CA SER A 201 -2.59 47.20 -28.39
C SER A 201 -1.49 47.02 -29.46
N ASN A 202 -0.25 47.38 -29.09
CA ASN A 202 0.95 47.58 -29.93
C ASN A 202 0.98 46.91 -31.32
N LYS A 203 0.58 47.68 -32.35
CA LYS A 203 0.73 47.34 -33.77
C LYS A 203 2.16 47.48 -34.30
N ASP A 204 3.01 48.22 -33.60
CA ASP A 204 4.34 48.62 -34.10
C ASP A 204 5.28 47.44 -34.26
N VAL A 205 5.19 46.45 -33.37
CA VAL A 205 6.04 45.23 -33.40
C VAL A 205 5.83 44.43 -34.68
N PHE A 206 4.60 44.43 -35.24
CA PHE A 206 4.24 43.62 -36.40
C PHE A 206 4.15 44.42 -37.71
N ALA A 207 4.33 45.74 -37.67
CA ALA A 207 4.16 46.61 -38.83
C ALA A 207 5.12 46.25 -39.98
N ILE A 208 6.41 46.09 -39.67
CA ILE A 208 7.45 45.79 -40.67
C ILE A 208 7.26 44.41 -41.32
N PRO A 209 7.09 43.30 -40.56
CA PRO A 209 6.82 41.99 -41.15
C PRO A 209 5.55 41.97 -42.01
N THR A 210 4.47 42.59 -41.54
CA THR A 210 3.18 42.59 -42.21
C THR A 210 3.23 43.37 -43.53
N ALA A 211 3.85 44.54 -43.54
CA ALA A 211 4.05 45.33 -44.76
C ALA A 211 4.94 44.61 -45.79
N ARG A 212 5.99 43.90 -45.32
CA ARG A 212 6.86 43.10 -46.19
C ARG A 212 6.11 41.91 -46.79
N ALA A 213 5.31 41.20 -45.99
CA ALA A 213 4.49 40.08 -46.44
C ALA A 213 3.46 40.51 -47.48
N GLU A 214 2.82 41.66 -47.27
CA GLU A 214 1.86 42.23 -48.24
C GLU A 214 2.55 42.59 -49.57
N LYS A 215 3.73 43.23 -49.52
CA LYS A 215 4.52 43.58 -50.71
C LYS A 215 4.93 42.34 -51.51
N LEU A 216 5.41 41.30 -50.83
CA LEU A 216 5.76 40.01 -51.44
C LEU A 216 4.51 39.32 -52.01
N GLY A 217 3.41 39.26 -51.26
CA GLY A 217 2.16 38.67 -51.72
C GLY A 217 1.64 39.30 -53.00
N LYS A 218 1.68 40.65 -53.09
CA LYS A 218 1.33 41.38 -54.32
C LYS A 218 2.26 41.02 -55.50
N HIS A 219 3.55 40.81 -55.25
CA HIS A 219 4.51 40.40 -56.29
C HIS A 219 4.23 38.98 -56.82
N PHE A 220 3.71 38.09 -55.97
CA PHE A 220 3.32 36.72 -56.31
C PHE A 220 1.82 36.58 -56.63
N SER A 221 1.16 37.65 -57.08
CA SER A 221 -0.24 37.65 -57.51
C SER A 221 -1.27 37.21 -56.45
N VAL A 222 -0.93 37.31 -55.16
CA VAL A 222 -1.89 37.11 -54.07
C VAL A 222 -2.80 38.35 -53.99
N ARG A 223 -4.11 38.13 -54.12
CA ARG A 223 -5.11 39.21 -54.06
C ARG A 223 -5.25 39.74 -52.63
N VAL A 224 -4.80 40.98 -52.40
CA VAL A 224 -5.03 41.72 -51.15
C VAL A 224 -6.35 42.50 -51.28
N ARG A 225 -7.28 42.31 -50.32
CA ARG A 225 -8.59 43.01 -50.33
C ARG A 225 -8.51 44.38 -49.68
N GLU A 226 -7.93 44.47 -48.49
CA GLU A 226 -7.76 45.73 -47.76
C GLU A 226 -6.28 45.94 -47.42
N ALA A 227 -5.78 45.25 -46.39
CA ALA A 227 -4.38 45.21 -46.00
C ALA A 227 -4.10 43.90 -45.27
N PHE A 228 -2.84 43.48 -45.18
CA PHE A 228 -2.48 42.43 -44.24
C PHE A 228 -2.37 43.04 -42.85
N THR A 229 -2.88 42.34 -41.84
CA THR A 229 -2.79 42.75 -40.44
C THR A 229 -2.42 41.55 -39.57
N ALA A 230 -1.64 41.80 -38.52
CA ALA A 230 -1.44 40.83 -37.45
C ALA A 230 -2.61 40.94 -36.47
N GLU A 231 -3.36 39.85 -36.29
CA GLU A 231 -4.42 39.74 -35.29
C GLU A 231 -4.23 38.46 -34.47
N LEU A 232 -4.78 38.43 -33.25
CA LEU A 232 -4.75 37.24 -32.41
C LEU A 232 -5.62 36.14 -33.03
N ASP A 233 -5.01 34.99 -33.33
CA ASP A 233 -5.74 33.82 -33.78
C ASP A 233 -6.43 33.14 -32.59
N VAL A 234 -7.76 33.17 -32.63
CA VAL A 234 -8.62 32.60 -31.59
C VAL A 234 -8.67 31.07 -31.68
N GLN A 235 -8.36 30.48 -32.84
CA GLN A 235 -8.29 29.02 -32.99
C GLN A 235 -6.93 28.49 -32.52
N GLY A 236 -5.83 29.17 -32.85
CA GLY A 236 -4.48 28.83 -32.37
C GLY A 236 -4.24 29.03 -30.87
N SER A 237 -4.99 29.93 -30.21
CA SER A 237 -4.90 30.23 -28.76
C SER A 237 -6.23 30.05 -28.02
N ALA A 238 -7.04 29.07 -28.43
CA ALA A 238 -8.39 28.90 -27.91
C ALA A 238 -8.44 28.76 -26.37
N ILE A 239 -9.16 29.67 -25.71
CA ILE A 239 -9.48 29.57 -24.28
C ILE A 239 -10.56 28.50 -24.15
N THR A 240 -10.16 27.28 -23.80
CA THR A 240 -11.08 26.17 -23.56
C THR A 240 -11.59 26.18 -22.12
N SER A 241 -12.61 25.37 -21.81
CA SER A 241 -13.09 25.23 -20.42
C SER A 241 -12.01 24.72 -19.46
N GLY A 242 -11.03 23.94 -19.96
CA GLY A 242 -9.85 23.53 -19.21
C GLY A 242 -8.86 24.65 -18.90
N GLY A 243 -8.99 25.82 -19.53
CA GLY A 243 -8.24 27.03 -19.22
C GLY A 243 -8.79 27.81 -18.03
N VAL A 244 -10.01 27.50 -17.57
CA VAL A 244 -10.63 28.12 -16.39
C VAL A 244 -10.24 27.31 -15.15
N VAL A 245 -9.65 27.97 -14.17
CA VAL A 245 -9.08 27.36 -12.96
C VAL A 245 -9.70 28.01 -11.73
N LEU A 246 -9.77 27.27 -10.62
CA LEU A 246 -10.16 27.80 -9.32
C LEU A 246 -9.01 28.62 -8.72
N HIS A 247 -9.29 29.82 -8.21
CA HIS A 247 -8.30 30.72 -7.62
C HIS A 247 -8.61 30.99 -6.14
N ASP A 248 -7.56 31.26 -5.36
CA ASP A 248 -7.64 31.92 -4.06
C ASP A 248 -6.99 33.30 -4.18
N GLY A 249 -7.82 34.35 -4.18
CA GLY A 249 -7.41 35.68 -4.64
C GLY A 249 -6.88 35.63 -6.08
N ASP A 250 -5.65 36.11 -6.28
CA ASP A 250 -4.99 36.09 -7.58
C ASP A 250 -4.25 34.77 -7.88
N LEU A 251 -4.09 33.88 -6.89
CA LEU A 251 -3.30 32.66 -7.02
C LEU A 251 -4.16 31.49 -7.54
N PRO A 252 -3.83 30.90 -8.70
CA PRO A 252 -4.53 29.72 -9.19
C PRO A 252 -4.24 28.50 -8.30
N LEU A 253 -5.28 27.86 -7.75
CA LEU A 253 -5.14 26.75 -6.81
C LEU A 253 -4.44 25.52 -7.39
N ARG A 254 -4.37 25.38 -8.72
CA ARG A 254 -3.56 24.33 -9.37
C ARG A 254 -2.06 24.44 -9.07
N THR A 255 -1.58 25.58 -8.56
CA THR A 255 -0.17 25.76 -8.16
C THR A 255 0.07 25.44 -6.68
N LEU A 256 -0.95 24.98 -5.95
CA LEU A 256 -0.76 24.48 -4.59
C LEU A 256 0.15 23.24 -4.58
N GLY A 257 0.87 23.06 -3.48
CA GLY A 257 1.62 21.83 -3.24
C GLY A 257 0.70 20.60 -3.24
N THR A 258 1.22 19.46 -3.69
CA THR A 258 0.47 18.22 -3.93
C THR A 258 -0.46 17.83 -2.79
N GLY A 259 -0.01 17.93 -1.54
CA GLY A 259 -0.86 17.63 -0.37
C GLY A 259 -2.12 18.50 -0.26
N SER A 260 -1.99 19.81 -0.47
CA SER A 260 -3.12 20.74 -0.37
C SER A 260 -4.09 20.54 -1.54
N SER A 261 -3.57 20.36 -2.76
CA SER A 261 -4.37 20.02 -3.94
C SER A 261 -5.18 18.75 -3.71
N ARG A 262 -4.54 17.69 -3.17
CA ARG A 262 -5.20 16.41 -2.90
C ARG A 262 -6.32 16.52 -1.87
N LEU A 263 -6.14 17.30 -0.80
CA LEU A 263 -7.20 17.50 0.21
C LEU A 263 -8.42 18.22 -0.35
N ILE A 264 -8.21 19.31 -1.12
CA ILE A 264 -9.31 20.06 -1.73
C ILE A 264 -10.06 19.16 -2.71
N VAL A 265 -9.33 18.43 -3.56
CA VAL A 265 -9.92 17.51 -4.53
C VAL A 265 -10.70 16.40 -3.83
N SER A 266 -10.18 15.82 -2.75
CA SER A 266 -10.89 14.80 -1.96
C SER A 266 -12.21 15.34 -1.39
N ALA A 267 -12.20 16.58 -0.88
CA ALA A 267 -13.41 17.23 -0.38
C ALA A 267 -14.42 17.47 -1.50
N LEU A 268 -13.96 17.94 -2.67
CA LEU A 268 -14.83 18.12 -3.84
C LEU A 268 -15.40 16.80 -4.35
N GLN A 269 -14.60 15.73 -4.45
CA GLN A 269 -15.05 14.41 -4.90
C GLN A 269 -16.19 13.89 -4.04
N HIS A 270 -16.06 14.06 -2.73
CA HIS A 270 -17.04 13.59 -1.78
C HIS A 270 -18.39 14.32 -1.94
N ASN A 271 -18.37 15.64 -2.11
CA ASN A 271 -19.60 16.45 -2.20
C ASN A 271 -20.24 16.43 -3.60
N ALA A 272 -19.55 15.91 -4.62
CA ALA A 272 -20.03 15.97 -6.00
C ALA A 272 -21.26 15.10 -6.30
N GLY A 273 -21.67 14.21 -5.38
CA GLY A 273 -22.74 13.25 -5.62
C GLY A 273 -22.43 12.28 -6.77
N GLY A 274 -23.08 11.12 -6.78
CA GLY A 274 -23.09 10.23 -7.95
C GLY A 274 -22.01 9.15 -8.05
N SER A 275 -20.74 9.37 -7.64
CA SER A 275 -19.75 8.27 -7.62
C SER A 275 -19.60 7.69 -6.21
N HIS A 276 -20.24 6.56 -5.95
CA HIS A 276 -20.13 5.84 -4.67
C HIS A 276 -18.81 5.07 -4.50
N ILE A 277 -17.88 5.14 -5.47
CA ILE A 277 -16.63 4.38 -5.48
C ILE A 277 -15.45 5.34 -5.68
N ALA A 278 -14.62 5.46 -4.64
CA ALA A 278 -13.42 6.29 -4.64
C ALA A 278 -12.15 5.43 -4.67
N LEU A 279 -11.18 5.81 -5.48
CA LEU A 279 -9.87 5.16 -5.63
C LEU A 279 -8.78 6.14 -5.21
N VAL A 280 -7.96 5.80 -4.23
CA VAL A 280 -6.89 6.66 -3.70
C VAL A 280 -5.57 5.91 -3.69
N ASP A 281 -4.69 6.26 -4.61
CA ASP A 281 -3.37 5.64 -4.68
C ASP A 281 -2.38 6.40 -3.80
N GLU A 282 -1.56 5.70 -3.02
CA GLU A 282 -0.58 6.25 -2.08
C GLU A 282 -1.17 7.42 -1.26
N ILE A 283 -2.13 7.13 -0.38
CA ILE A 283 -2.87 8.18 0.34
C ILE A 283 -1.96 9.14 1.12
N GLU A 284 -0.80 8.68 1.57
CA GLU A 284 0.22 9.47 2.25
C GLU A 284 1.01 10.43 1.36
N HIS A 285 0.96 10.26 0.03
CA HIS A 285 1.83 10.98 -0.89
C HIS A 285 1.59 12.51 -0.83
N GLY A 286 2.63 13.24 -0.42
CA GLY A 286 2.60 14.69 -0.25
C GLY A 286 1.87 15.19 1.01
N LEU A 287 1.55 14.33 1.98
CA LEU A 287 0.83 14.69 3.21
C LEU A 287 1.63 14.36 4.48
N GLU A 288 1.61 15.30 5.43
CA GLU A 288 2.12 15.07 6.79
C GLU A 288 1.16 14.15 7.60
N PRO A 289 1.66 13.43 8.63
CA PRO A 289 0.88 12.44 9.39
C PRO A 289 -0.49 12.94 9.90
N HIS A 290 -0.55 14.16 10.42
CA HIS A 290 -1.78 14.73 10.96
C HIS A 290 -2.82 15.05 9.87
N ARG A 291 -2.38 15.33 8.63
CA ARG A 291 -3.27 15.55 7.48
C ARG A 291 -3.76 14.24 6.89
N ILE A 292 -2.92 13.20 6.90
CA ILE A 292 -3.33 11.83 6.56
C ILE A 292 -4.47 11.39 7.48
N ALA A 293 -4.29 11.50 8.80
CA ALA A 293 -5.31 11.14 9.77
C ALA A 293 -6.62 11.92 9.55
N ARG A 294 -6.54 13.21 9.20
CA ARG A 294 -7.72 14.03 8.89
C ARG A 294 -8.40 13.60 7.59
N LEU A 295 -7.64 13.27 6.55
CA LEU A 295 -8.17 12.77 5.28
C LEU A 295 -8.87 11.42 5.45
N LEU A 296 -8.26 10.49 6.18
CA LEU A 296 -8.86 9.18 6.49
C LEU A 296 -10.20 9.33 7.23
N LYS A 297 -10.25 10.20 8.24
CA LYS A 297 -11.50 10.51 8.96
C LYS A 297 -12.58 11.06 8.03
N TYR A 298 -12.19 11.95 7.11
CA TYR A 298 -13.09 12.53 6.13
C TYR A 298 -13.62 11.50 5.12
N LEU A 299 -12.75 10.63 4.60
CA LEU A 299 -13.15 9.57 3.66
C LEU A 299 -14.06 8.52 4.30
N ARG A 300 -13.87 8.24 5.59
CA ARG A 300 -14.71 7.29 6.34
C ARG A 300 -16.05 7.89 6.75
N ASN A 301 -16.02 9.10 7.32
CA ASN A 301 -17.17 9.79 7.89
C ASN A 301 -17.17 11.24 7.40
N PRO A 302 -17.69 11.50 6.20
CA PRO A 302 -17.77 12.84 5.67
C PRO A 302 -18.67 13.73 6.55
N PRO A 303 -18.24 14.94 6.90
CA PRO A 303 -19.09 15.91 7.58
C PRO A 303 -20.23 16.31 6.64
N ALA A 304 -21.47 16.33 7.17
CA ALA A 304 -22.59 16.96 6.49
C ALA A 304 -22.29 18.45 6.32
N LEU A 305 -22.28 18.95 5.08
CA LEU A 305 -22.21 20.38 4.82
C LEU A 305 -23.59 21.01 5.05
N GLU A 306 -23.60 22.18 5.68
CA GLU A 306 -24.82 22.95 5.90
C GLU A 306 -25.43 23.36 4.56
N GLY A 307 -26.69 22.95 4.32
CA GLY A 307 -27.43 23.28 3.09
C GLY A 307 -27.58 22.12 2.11
N ASP A 308 -26.75 21.07 2.22
CA ASP A 308 -27.05 19.80 1.56
C ASP A 308 -28.17 19.14 2.35
N ALA A 309 -29.34 18.96 1.74
CA ALA A 309 -30.38 18.13 2.30
C ALA A 309 -29.78 16.72 2.45
N ALA A 310 -29.30 16.40 3.66
CA ALA A 310 -28.81 15.08 4.03
C ALA A 310 -29.89 14.10 3.59
N THR A 311 -29.67 13.45 2.45
CA THR A 311 -30.67 12.56 1.88
C THR A 311 -30.71 11.39 2.86
N PRO A 312 -31.80 11.19 3.61
CA PRO A 312 -31.82 10.17 4.63
C PRO A 312 -31.60 8.82 3.94
N GLY A 313 -30.49 8.14 4.26
CA GLY A 313 -30.14 6.86 3.63
C GLY A 313 -29.11 6.90 2.50
N ALA A 314 -28.41 8.02 2.25
CA ALA A 314 -27.25 8.02 1.36
C ALA A 314 -26.15 7.09 1.93
N ALA A 315 -25.94 5.94 1.27
CA ALA A 315 -24.90 4.99 1.67
C ALA A 315 -23.50 5.64 1.55
N ALA A 316 -22.68 5.45 2.58
CA ALA A 316 -21.30 5.92 2.60
C ALA A 316 -20.53 5.41 1.36
N PRO A 317 -19.62 6.22 0.78
CA PRO A 317 -18.85 5.79 -0.38
C PRO A 317 -17.94 4.61 -0.03
N GLN A 318 -17.87 3.64 -0.94
CA GLN A 318 -16.89 2.57 -0.87
C GLN A 318 -15.54 3.12 -1.34
N THR A 319 -14.52 3.01 -0.51
CA THR A 319 -13.21 3.60 -0.79
C THR A 319 -12.17 2.49 -0.93
N PHE A 320 -11.39 2.53 -2.00
CA PHE A 320 -10.23 1.67 -2.23
C PHE A 320 -8.99 2.53 -2.16
N LEU A 321 -8.06 2.19 -1.27
CA LEU A 321 -6.85 2.96 -1.12
C LEU A 321 -5.62 2.07 -1.01
N THR A 322 -4.48 2.57 -1.43
CA THR A 322 -3.18 1.91 -1.25
C THR A 322 -2.31 2.74 -0.31
N THR A 323 -1.45 2.07 0.46
CA THR A 323 -0.52 2.74 1.35
C THR A 323 0.74 1.92 1.63
N HIS A 324 1.83 2.65 1.87
CA HIS A 324 3.09 2.21 2.45
C HIS A 324 3.38 2.96 3.76
N SER A 325 2.38 3.58 4.37
CA SER A 325 2.55 4.42 5.56
C SER A 325 2.13 3.71 6.84
N ASN A 326 3.07 3.63 7.78
CA ASN A 326 2.81 3.20 9.16
C ASN A 326 1.73 4.05 9.85
N VAL A 327 1.57 5.32 9.43
CA VAL A 327 0.55 6.22 10.00
C VAL A 327 -0.85 5.74 9.59
N VAL A 328 -1.03 5.38 8.32
CA VAL A 328 -2.33 4.89 7.82
C VAL A 328 -2.72 3.60 8.51
N ILE A 329 -1.77 2.65 8.64
CA ILE A 329 -1.99 1.37 9.33
C ILE A 329 -2.43 1.58 10.79
N ARG A 330 -1.84 2.56 11.49
CA ARG A 330 -2.17 2.85 12.90
C ARG A 330 -3.50 3.55 13.09
N GLU A 331 -3.89 4.42 12.16
CA GLU A 331 -5.14 5.20 12.22
C GLU A 331 -6.37 4.38 11.80
N LEU A 332 -6.20 3.36 10.98
CA LEU A 332 -7.30 2.51 10.50
C LEU A 332 -7.64 1.37 11.47
N ASP A 333 -8.87 0.86 11.32
CA ASP A 333 -9.31 -0.34 12.01
C ASP A 333 -8.94 -1.60 11.21
N ALA A 334 -8.72 -2.73 11.88
CA ALA A 334 -8.32 -3.99 11.25
C ALA A 334 -9.26 -4.43 10.10
N ARG A 335 -10.56 -4.15 10.24
CA ARG A 335 -11.59 -4.45 9.21
C ARG A 335 -11.38 -3.70 7.89
N ASP A 336 -10.75 -2.52 7.96
CA ASP A 336 -10.53 -1.66 6.80
C ASP A 336 -9.24 -2.08 6.05
N ILE A 337 -8.36 -2.90 6.64
CA ILE A 337 -7.03 -3.23 6.13
C ILE A 337 -7.01 -4.62 5.49
N HIS A 338 -6.43 -4.70 4.30
CA HIS A 338 -6.34 -5.92 3.50
C HIS A 338 -4.91 -6.11 2.98
N ALA A 339 -4.32 -7.27 3.27
CA ALA A 339 -2.99 -7.66 2.81
C ALA A 339 -3.06 -8.19 1.37
N VAL A 340 -2.29 -7.57 0.47
CA VAL A 340 -2.17 -7.97 -0.93
C VAL A 340 -0.86 -8.73 -1.13
N ARG A 341 -1.00 -9.97 -1.61
CA ARG A 341 0.11 -10.88 -1.93
C ARG A 341 0.01 -11.32 -3.37
N SER A 342 1.11 -11.27 -4.11
CA SER A 342 1.20 -11.83 -5.45
C SER A 342 2.34 -12.83 -5.50
N HIS A 343 2.05 -14.04 -5.99
CA HIS A 343 3.04 -15.10 -6.20
C HIS A 343 2.72 -15.79 -7.51
N GLU A 344 3.70 -15.87 -8.41
CA GLU A 344 3.56 -16.50 -9.75
C GLU A 344 2.34 -15.98 -10.54
N GLY A 345 2.08 -14.67 -10.46
CA GLY A 345 0.94 -14.03 -11.15
C GLY A 345 -0.41 -14.24 -10.46
N ARG A 346 -0.50 -15.04 -9.40
CA ARG A 346 -1.71 -15.15 -8.59
C ARG A 346 -1.72 -14.10 -7.49
N THR A 347 -2.58 -13.11 -7.62
CA THR A 347 -2.81 -12.12 -6.58
C THR A 347 -3.91 -12.58 -5.64
N GLN A 348 -3.67 -12.43 -4.34
CA GLN A 348 -4.62 -12.68 -3.26
C GLN A 348 -4.73 -11.44 -2.39
N VAL A 349 -5.95 -11.14 -1.95
CA VAL A 349 -6.24 -10.05 -1.02
C VAL A 349 -6.91 -10.65 0.20
N ARG A 350 -6.28 -10.55 1.37
CA ARG A 350 -6.75 -11.14 2.63
C ARG A 350 -7.09 -10.05 3.64
N SER A 351 -8.29 -10.10 4.23
CA SER A 351 -8.71 -9.15 5.28
C SER A 351 -7.94 -9.42 6.57
N VAL A 352 -7.40 -8.37 7.20
CA VAL A 352 -6.68 -8.49 8.47
C VAL A 352 -7.61 -8.91 9.61
N GLU A 353 -8.84 -8.40 9.65
CA GLU A 353 -9.82 -8.79 10.67
C GLU A 353 -10.31 -10.23 10.51
N GLN A 354 -10.69 -10.64 9.29
CA GLN A 354 -11.25 -11.97 9.06
C GLN A 354 -10.23 -13.11 9.23
N THR A 355 -8.95 -12.79 9.06
CA THR A 355 -7.86 -13.76 9.18
C THR A 355 -7.37 -13.90 10.62
N ALA A 356 -7.61 -12.90 11.47
CA ALA A 356 -7.16 -12.90 12.85
C ALA A 356 -8.04 -13.76 13.76
N GLU A 357 -7.45 -14.24 14.87
CA GLU A 357 -8.19 -14.99 15.90
C GLU A 357 -9.31 -14.14 16.52
N THR A 358 -9.00 -12.88 16.84
CA THR A 358 -10.01 -11.87 17.21
C THR A 358 -9.67 -10.50 16.62
N PRO A 359 -10.69 -9.63 16.42
CA PRO A 359 -10.46 -8.26 15.94
C PRO A 359 -9.52 -7.44 16.83
N GLU A 360 -9.56 -7.64 18.16
CA GLU A 360 -8.73 -6.92 19.11
C GLU A 360 -7.26 -7.31 19.01
N VAL A 361 -6.97 -8.59 18.75
CA VAL A 361 -5.61 -9.09 18.52
C VAL A 361 -5.05 -8.45 17.24
N ALA A 362 -5.82 -8.47 16.16
CA ALA A 362 -5.45 -7.86 14.89
C ALA A 362 -5.12 -6.37 15.07
N GLN A 363 -6.00 -5.62 15.76
CA GLN A 363 -5.81 -4.20 16.00
C GLN A 363 -4.58 -3.90 16.84
N ARG A 364 -4.29 -4.74 17.85
CA ARG A 364 -3.10 -4.59 18.70
C ARG A 364 -1.83 -4.80 17.88
N GLN A 365 -1.77 -5.83 17.06
CA GLN A 365 -0.62 -6.15 16.20
C GLN A 365 -0.32 -5.02 15.21
N LEU A 366 -1.35 -4.51 14.51
CA LEU A 366 -1.22 -3.39 13.56
C LEU A 366 -0.66 -2.12 14.23
N ARG A 367 -1.07 -1.84 15.48
CA ARG A 367 -0.60 -0.66 16.22
C ARG A 367 0.81 -0.83 16.76
N ALA A 368 1.14 -2.04 17.26
CA ALA A 368 2.43 -2.35 17.85
C ALA A 368 3.56 -2.37 16.81
N SER A 369 3.32 -3.03 15.66
CA SER A 369 4.35 -3.30 14.65
C SER A 369 3.82 -3.10 13.22
N PRO A 370 3.39 -1.88 12.84
CA PRO A 370 2.87 -1.61 11.50
C PRO A 370 3.88 -1.93 10.39
N GLU A 371 5.17 -1.77 10.67
CA GLU A 371 6.25 -2.07 9.73
C GLU A 371 6.28 -3.53 9.28
N ALA A 372 5.83 -4.47 10.12
CA ALA A 372 5.73 -5.88 9.78
C ALA A 372 4.82 -6.09 8.56
N PHE A 373 3.71 -5.36 8.53
CA PHE A 373 2.69 -5.48 7.50
C PHE A 373 3.11 -4.90 6.14
N LEU A 374 4.23 -4.17 6.07
CA LEU A 374 4.75 -3.58 4.84
C LEU A 374 5.89 -4.39 4.22
N ALA A 375 6.45 -5.38 4.93
CA ALA A 375 7.54 -6.21 4.45
C ALA A 375 7.08 -7.39 3.58
N GLN A 376 7.99 -7.91 2.74
CA GLN A 376 7.75 -9.14 1.96
C GLN A 376 7.89 -10.37 2.86
N ARG A 377 9.03 -10.46 3.55
CA ARG A 377 9.42 -11.56 4.44
C ARG A 377 9.78 -10.99 5.81
N ILE A 378 9.50 -11.73 6.88
CA ILE A 378 9.62 -11.21 8.24
C ILE A 378 10.44 -12.17 9.10
N VAL A 379 11.45 -11.63 9.79
CA VAL A 379 12.13 -12.31 10.89
C VAL A 379 11.63 -11.71 12.21
N ILE A 380 11.05 -12.54 13.06
CA ILE A 380 10.43 -12.14 14.31
C ILE A 380 11.36 -12.59 15.44
N GLY A 381 12.08 -11.64 16.04
CA GLY A 381 12.77 -11.92 17.30
C GLY A 381 11.76 -11.96 18.43
N GLU A 382 12.01 -12.79 19.46
CA GLU A 382 11.16 -12.79 20.65
C GLU A 382 10.98 -11.37 21.22
N GLY A 383 12.08 -10.61 21.33
CA GLY A 383 12.06 -9.24 21.83
C GLY A 383 13.04 -8.30 21.12
N ARG A 384 13.30 -7.19 21.80
CA ARG A 384 14.21 -6.13 21.33
C ARG A 384 15.67 -6.55 21.26
N THR A 385 16.12 -7.50 22.11
CA THR A 385 17.51 -7.98 22.09
C THR A 385 17.78 -8.70 20.78
N GLU A 386 16.89 -9.63 20.41
CA GLU A 386 16.95 -10.44 19.19
C GLU A 386 16.82 -9.56 17.96
N CYS A 387 15.85 -8.63 17.95
CA CYS A 387 15.71 -7.66 16.86
C CYS A 387 16.99 -6.82 16.66
N GLY A 388 17.62 -6.36 17.75
CA GLY A 388 18.90 -5.67 17.69
C GLY A 388 20.03 -6.55 17.18
N LEU A 389 20.13 -7.78 17.67
CA LEU A 389 21.12 -8.77 17.23
C LEU A 389 21.00 -9.01 15.70
N LEU A 390 19.79 -9.24 15.20
CA LEU A 390 19.53 -9.47 13.79
C LEU A 390 19.92 -8.27 12.91
N ARG A 391 19.59 -7.05 13.34
CA ARG A 391 19.98 -5.82 12.63
C ARG A 391 21.49 -5.61 12.60
N GLY A 392 22.17 -5.90 13.70
CA GLY A 392 23.63 -5.82 13.75
C GLY A 392 24.31 -6.89 12.91
N LEU A 393 23.75 -8.11 12.87
CA LEU A 393 24.23 -9.18 11.98
C LEU A 393 24.06 -8.82 10.51
N ASP A 394 22.93 -8.20 10.13
CA ASP A 394 22.73 -7.67 8.78
C ASP A 394 23.83 -6.68 8.38
N ALA A 395 24.16 -5.72 9.24
CA ALA A 395 25.25 -4.78 9.00
C ALA A 395 26.61 -5.49 8.83
N CYS A 396 26.88 -6.55 9.59
CA CYS A 396 28.11 -7.32 9.48
C CYS A 396 28.16 -8.13 8.17
N TRP A 397 27.05 -8.77 7.78
CA TRP A 397 26.93 -9.50 6.51
C TRP A 397 27.12 -8.60 5.30
N ILE A 398 26.57 -7.39 5.33
CA ILE A 398 26.76 -6.37 4.28
C ILE A 398 28.25 -6.00 4.15
N ALA A 399 28.95 -5.84 5.27
CA ALA A 399 30.38 -5.52 5.27
C ALA A 399 31.24 -6.64 4.64
N GLU A 400 30.77 -7.88 4.65
CA GLU A 400 31.39 -9.02 3.96
C GLU A 400 30.89 -9.24 2.52
N GLY A 401 30.04 -8.35 2.01
CA GLY A 401 29.54 -8.42 0.64
C GLY A 401 28.35 -9.37 0.43
N LYS A 402 27.67 -9.80 1.49
CA LYS A 402 26.39 -10.52 1.39
C LYS A 402 25.24 -9.53 1.22
N ASP A 403 24.14 -10.01 0.62
CA ASP A 403 22.95 -9.19 0.42
C ASP A 403 22.31 -8.81 1.76
N SER A 404 21.89 -7.55 1.87
CA SER A 404 21.19 -7.04 3.04
C SER A 404 19.80 -7.65 3.18
N PHE A 405 19.26 -7.61 4.40
CA PHE A 405 17.88 -7.98 4.67
C PHE A 405 16.92 -7.16 3.80
N ALA A 406 17.16 -5.85 3.69
CA ALA A 406 16.34 -4.96 2.87
C ALA A 406 16.36 -5.35 1.38
N LEU A 407 17.51 -5.73 0.81
CA LEU A 407 17.62 -6.18 -0.58
C LEU A 407 16.86 -7.50 -0.81
N ARG A 408 16.83 -8.38 0.19
CA ARG A 408 16.07 -9.65 0.18
C ARG A 408 14.59 -9.47 0.57
N GLY A 409 14.14 -8.23 0.79
CA GLY A 409 12.76 -7.94 1.22
C GLY A 409 12.42 -8.42 2.64
N VAL A 410 13.44 -8.70 3.46
CA VAL A 410 13.32 -9.18 4.84
C VAL A 410 13.31 -8.00 5.82
N ALA A 411 12.41 -8.02 6.80
CA ALA A 411 12.41 -7.10 7.93
C ALA A 411 12.54 -7.86 9.25
N ALA A 412 13.43 -7.41 10.13
CA ALA A 412 13.54 -7.90 11.50
C ALA A 412 12.63 -7.09 12.43
N ILE A 413 11.73 -7.74 13.17
CA ILE A 413 10.75 -7.09 14.05
C ILE A 413 10.82 -7.63 15.49
N ASP A 414 10.40 -6.78 16.44
CA ASP A 414 10.22 -7.12 17.85
C ASP A 414 8.87 -7.84 18.03
N GLY A 415 8.90 -9.11 18.43
CA GLY A 415 7.71 -9.94 18.65
C GLY A 415 6.95 -9.63 19.95
N GLY A 416 7.50 -8.79 20.85
CA GLY A 416 6.83 -8.40 22.09
C GLY A 416 6.77 -9.50 23.16
N GLY A 417 7.71 -10.44 23.12
CA GLY A 417 7.85 -11.58 24.03
C GLY A 417 6.91 -12.74 23.71
N VAL A 418 7.17 -13.91 24.32
CA VAL A 418 6.22 -15.04 24.30
C VAL A 418 5.02 -14.72 25.23
N PRO A 419 3.76 -14.98 24.82
CA PRO A 419 3.34 -15.68 23.59
C PRO A 419 3.11 -14.80 22.36
N ASN A 420 3.21 -13.46 22.50
CA ASN A 420 2.88 -12.51 21.43
C ASN A 420 3.67 -12.74 20.15
N ALA A 421 4.96 -13.07 20.24
CA ALA A 421 5.82 -13.32 19.09
C ALA A 421 5.29 -14.48 18.22
N VAL A 422 4.84 -15.57 18.85
CA VAL A 422 4.28 -16.74 18.16
C VAL A 422 2.92 -16.41 17.55
N THR A 423 2.05 -15.71 18.30
CA THR A 423 0.75 -15.26 17.79
C THR A 423 0.91 -14.33 16.59
N LEU A 424 1.85 -13.38 16.64
CA LEU A 424 2.15 -12.48 15.53
C LEU A 424 2.68 -13.25 14.31
N THR A 425 3.58 -14.21 14.53
CA THR A 425 4.09 -15.09 13.47
C THR A 425 2.95 -15.82 12.76
N GLN A 426 2.05 -16.42 13.53
CA GLN A 426 0.90 -17.12 12.98
C GLN A 426 -0.02 -16.17 12.18
N SER A 427 -0.39 -15.02 12.76
CA SER A 427 -1.27 -14.05 12.10
C SER A 427 -0.70 -13.53 10.77
N LEU A 428 0.61 -13.32 10.68
CA LEU A 428 1.27 -12.91 9.45
C LEU A 428 1.30 -14.04 8.41
N LEU A 429 1.59 -15.28 8.81
CA LEU A 429 1.52 -16.45 7.91
C LEU A 429 0.10 -16.66 7.36
N ASP A 430 -0.93 -16.52 8.20
CA ASP A 430 -2.32 -16.62 7.78
C ASP A 430 -2.71 -15.51 6.78
N LEU A 431 -2.03 -14.36 6.82
CA LEU A 431 -2.15 -13.28 5.82
C LEU A 431 -1.30 -13.51 4.56
N GLY A 432 -0.55 -14.62 4.48
CA GLY A 432 0.29 -14.99 3.34
C GLY A 432 1.69 -14.38 3.36
N TYR A 433 2.18 -13.96 4.53
CA TYR A 433 3.58 -13.56 4.70
C TYR A 433 4.48 -14.79 4.83
N GLU A 434 5.75 -14.64 4.51
CA GLU A 434 6.77 -15.63 4.88
C GLU A 434 7.43 -15.18 6.18
N CYS A 435 7.43 -16.06 7.18
CA CYS A 435 7.90 -15.70 8.52
C CYS A 435 8.88 -16.72 9.09
N LEU A 436 9.91 -16.20 9.75
CA LEU A 436 10.82 -16.95 10.61
C LEU A 436 10.80 -16.35 12.02
N ALA A 437 10.56 -17.14 13.05
CA ALA A 437 10.64 -16.72 14.44
C ALA A 437 11.93 -17.21 15.11
N LEU A 438 12.63 -16.33 15.83
CA LEU A 438 13.78 -16.66 16.68
C LEU A 438 13.37 -16.47 18.14
N LEU A 439 13.24 -17.56 18.88
CA LEU A 439 12.65 -17.60 20.21
C LEU A 439 13.63 -18.11 21.26
N ASP A 440 13.48 -17.59 22.48
CA ASP A 440 14.13 -18.13 23.65
C ASP A 440 13.41 -19.41 24.12
N SER A 441 14.14 -20.29 24.80
CA SER A 441 13.57 -21.51 25.40
C SER A 441 13.43 -21.46 26.90
N ASP A 442 13.84 -20.36 27.55
CA ASP A 442 13.73 -20.19 29.01
C ASP A 442 12.28 -20.01 29.50
N LYS A 443 11.40 -19.59 28.59
CA LYS A 443 9.94 -19.55 28.73
C LYS A 443 9.32 -20.11 27.46
N PRO A 444 9.36 -21.45 27.28
CA PRO A 444 9.07 -22.04 26.00
C PRO A 444 7.62 -21.76 25.60
N PRO A 445 7.36 -21.43 24.32
CA PRO A 445 6.00 -21.29 23.83
C PRO A 445 5.26 -22.63 23.90
N SER A 446 3.92 -22.57 23.82
CA SER A 446 3.12 -23.79 23.70
C SER A 446 3.57 -24.57 22.46
N ARG A 447 3.91 -25.86 22.63
CA ARG A 447 4.29 -26.75 21.52
C ARG A 447 3.21 -26.83 20.45
N ASP A 448 1.95 -26.73 20.87
CA ASP A 448 0.80 -26.71 19.96
C ASP A 448 0.79 -25.46 19.08
N SER A 449 1.16 -24.30 19.63
CA SER A 449 1.26 -23.05 18.87
C SER A 449 2.43 -23.06 17.89
N VAL A 450 3.58 -23.63 18.28
CA VAL A 450 4.73 -23.80 17.38
C VAL A 450 4.39 -24.76 16.25
N ALA A 451 3.76 -25.90 16.55
CA ALA A 451 3.35 -26.86 15.54
C ALA A 451 2.35 -26.28 14.53
N LYS A 452 1.44 -25.39 14.97
CA LYS A 452 0.54 -24.66 14.06
C LYS A 452 1.29 -23.76 13.10
N VAL A 453 2.27 -22.99 13.61
CA VAL A 453 3.12 -22.12 12.79
C VAL A 453 3.91 -22.92 11.75
N GLU A 454 4.52 -24.04 12.16
CA GLU A 454 5.26 -24.91 11.23
C GLU A 454 4.35 -25.57 10.20
N ALA A 455 3.13 -25.97 10.58
CA ALA A 455 2.17 -26.60 9.68
C ALA A 455 1.70 -25.68 8.54
N ILE A 456 1.67 -24.36 8.76
CA ILE A 456 1.33 -23.35 7.73
C ILE A 456 2.57 -22.81 6.99
N GLY A 457 3.75 -23.40 7.21
CA GLY A 457 4.99 -23.11 6.49
C GLY A 457 5.93 -22.10 7.17
N GLY A 458 5.64 -21.69 8.40
CA GLY A 458 6.54 -20.85 9.20
C GLY A 458 7.76 -21.61 9.68
N VAL A 459 8.88 -20.89 9.86
CA VAL A 459 10.10 -21.46 10.45
C VAL A 459 10.26 -20.97 11.88
N VAL A 460 10.38 -21.87 12.85
CA VAL A 460 10.67 -21.51 14.24
C VAL A 460 12.07 -22.01 14.62
N LEU A 461 12.92 -21.09 15.05
CA LEU A 461 14.24 -21.36 15.61
C LEU A 461 14.17 -21.07 17.11
N GLU A 462 14.09 -22.13 17.92
CA GLU A 462 14.11 -22.04 19.38
C GLU A 462 15.49 -22.42 19.90
N TRP A 463 16.09 -21.62 20.79
CA TRP A 463 17.38 -21.98 21.40
C TRP A 463 17.29 -23.31 22.17
N GLY A 464 18.33 -24.14 22.15
CA GLY A 464 18.38 -25.32 23.02
C GLY A 464 18.57 -24.96 24.51
N ASP A 465 18.56 -25.97 25.38
CA ASP A 465 19.05 -25.91 26.77
C ASP A 465 18.41 -24.85 27.70
N ASP A 466 17.13 -24.52 27.53
CA ASP A 466 16.35 -23.62 28.42
C ASP A 466 17.05 -22.25 28.58
N CYS A 467 17.38 -21.62 27.45
CA CYS A 467 18.22 -20.42 27.36
C CYS A 467 17.46 -19.23 26.78
N SER A 468 17.79 -18.04 27.30
CA SER A 468 17.61 -16.80 26.55
C SER A 468 18.72 -16.59 25.52
N THR A 469 18.52 -15.64 24.61
CA THR A 469 19.53 -15.22 23.63
C THR A 469 20.84 -14.79 24.31
N GLU A 470 20.78 -14.03 25.40
CA GLU A 470 21.99 -13.65 26.15
C GLU A 470 22.69 -14.88 26.74
N GLU A 471 21.93 -15.80 27.35
CA GLU A 471 22.50 -17.03 27.91
C GLU A 471 23.16 -17.90 26.85
N ARG A 472 22.51 -18.05 25.69
CA ARG A 472 23.06 -18.81 24.57
C ARG A 472 24.37 -18.21 24.07
N ILE A 473 24.45 -16.89 23.97
CA ILE A 473 25.67 -16.19 23.55
C ILE A 473 26.82 -16.45 24.53
N PHE A 474 26.63 -16.24 25.84
CA PHE A 474 27.70 -16.46 26.82
C PHE A 474 28.15 -17.92 26.94
N ARG A 475 27.27 -18.89 26.65
CA ARG A 475 27.61 -20.32 26.63
C ARG A 475 28.49 -20.69 25.43
N ASP A 476 28.19 -20.16 24.25
CA ASP A 476 28.75 -20.68 22.99
C ASP A 476 29.98 -19.90 22.47
N VAL A 477 30.11 -18.59 22.75
CA VAL A 477 31.21 -17.76 22.18
C VAL A 477 32.58 -18.03 22.83
N PRO A 478 33.72 -17.79 22.15
CA PRO A 478 35.05 -17.91 22.76
C PRO A 478 35.22 -17.00 23.98
N TRP A 479 36.09 -17.36 24.92
CA TRP A 479 36.28 -16.59 26.16
C TRP A 479 36.71 -15.14 25.91
N ALA A 480 37.57 -14.90 24.91
CA ALA A 480 37.96 -13.55 24.51
C ALA A 480 36.73 -12.68 24.13
N THR A 481 35.74 -13.29 23.48
CA THR A 481 34.46 -12.64 23.17
C THR A 481 33.63 -12.45 24.44
N VAL A 482 33.61 -13.41 25.37
CA VAL A 482 32.95 -13.24 26.69
C VAL A 482 33.50 -12.02 27.44
N ASP A 483 34.82 -11.84 27.49
CA ASP A 483 35.44 -10.67 28.12
C ASP A 483 35.05 -9.37 27.42
N ALA A 484 35.01 -9.36 26.09
CA ALA A 484 34.53 -8.22 25.31
C ALA A 484 33.03 -7.92 25.57
N LEU A 485 32.20 -8.94 25.75
CA LEU A 485 30.78 -8.80 26.10
C LEU A 485 30.58 -8.22 27.50
N VAL A 486 31.41 -8.61 28.47
CA VAL A 486 31.42 -7.98 29.81
C VAL A 486 31.85 -6.52 29.70
N GLY A 487 32.87 -6.22 28.88
CA GLY A 487 33.26 -4.84 28.55
C GLY A 487 32.10 -4.04 27.94
N LEU A 488 31.34 -4.63 27.02
CA LEU A 488 30.14 -4.02 26.44
C LEU A 488 29.08 -3.79 27.52
N ALA A 489 28.84 -4.75 28.41
CA ALA A 489 27.91 -4.61 29.52
C ALA A 489 28.28 -3.45 30.46
N ILE A 490 29.58 -3.27 30.74
CA ILE A 490 30.10 -2.13 31.50
C ILE A 490 29.81 -0.81 30.78
N GLN A 491 30.08 -0.74 29.47
CA GLN A 491 29.81 0.48 28.68
C GLN A 491 28.31 0.80 28.58
N CYS A 492 27.45 -0.21 28.57
CA CYS A 492 26.00 -0.04 28.54
C CYS A 492 25.42 0.31 29.92
N ASN A 493 26.16 0.06 31.00
CA ASN A 493 25.75 0.26 32.37
C ASN A 493 26.88 1.00 33.13
N THR A 494 27.15 0.61 34.37
CA THR A 494 28.33 1.05 35.11
C THR A 494 29.10 -0.18 35.59
N GLU A 495 30.42 -0.06 35.70
CA GLU A 495 31.28 -1.15 36.18
C GLU A 495 30.84 -1.65 37.55
N ASP A 496 30.54 -0.73 38.47
CA ASP A 496 30.04 -1.06 39.80
C ASP A 496 28.73 -1.84 39.78
N SER A 497 27.80 -1.48 38.89
CA SER A 497 26.52 -2.17 38.73
C SER A 497 26.71 -3.59 38.20
N VAL A 498 27.51 -3.75 37.15
CA VAL A 498 27.82 -5.06 36.55
C VAL A 498 28.54 -5.95 37.56
N ARG A 499 29.57 -5.43 38.23
CA ARG A 499 30.34 -6.17 39.25
C ARG A 499 29.46 -6.60 40.42
N THR A 500 28.64 -5.69 40.95
CA THR A 500 27.77 -5.99 42.11
C THR A 500 26.73 -7.05 41.78
N THR A 501 26.09 -6.92 40.62
CA THR A 501 25.04 -7.86 40.21
C THR A 501 25.59 -9.23 39.82
N LEU A 502 26.78 -9.29 39.20
CA LEU A 502 27.47 -10.54 38.91
C LEU A 502 27.92 -11.24 40.19
N ARG A 503 28.57 -10.54 41.13
CA ARG A 503 28.94 -11.11 42.45
C ARG A 503 27.73 -11.66 43.20
N ALA A 504 26.63 -10.92 43.23
CA ALA A 504 25.38 -11.38 43.84
C ALA A 504 24.87 -12.68 43.18
N THR A 505 24.95 -12.77 41.86
CA THR A 505 24.55 -13.98 41.11
C THR A 505 25.48 -15.16 41.40
N CYS A 506 26.81 -14.96 41.37
CA CYS A 506 27.79 -15.99 41.70
C CYS A 506 27.59 -16.52 43.13
N LYS A 507 27.38 -15.60 44.09
CA LYS A 507 27.10 -15.94 45.49
C LYS A 507 25.83 -16.77 45.64
N ALA A 508 24.74 -16.38 44.97
CA ALA A 508 23.47 -17.12 44.99
C ALA A 508 23.63 -18.54 44.39
N ARG A 509 24.48 -18.68 43.36
CA ARG A 509 24.80 -19.95 42.70
C ARG A 509 25.90 -20.76 43.40
N LYS A 510 26.47 -20.25 44.51
CA LYS A 510 27.55 -20.89 45.28
C LYS A 510 28.81 -21.20 44.45
N ILE A 511 29.18 -20.30 43.54
CA ILE A 511 30.41 -20.36 42.73
C ILE A 511 31.36 -19.22 43.10
N ALA A 512 32.59 -19.27 42.59
CA ALA A 512 33.61 -18.26 42.89
C ALA A 512 33.15 -16.85 42.46
N GLU A 513 33.34 -15.87 43.34
CA GLU A 513 32.99 -14.48 43.06
C GLU A 513 34.16 -13.78 42.34
N PRO A 514 33.90 -12.98 41.29
CA PRO A 514 34.94 -12.23 40.63
C PRO A 514 35.45 -11.10 41.53
N ALA A 515 36.77 -11.05 41.72
CA ALA A 515 37.43 -9.99 42.48
C ALA A 515 37.37 -8.66 41.74
N ASP A 516 37.70 -8.63 40.44
CA ASP A 516 37.60 -7.44 39.60
C ASP A 516 37.16 -7.81 38.17
N LEU A 517 36.89 -6.79 37.35
CA LEU A 517 36.63 -6.90 35.92
C LEU A 517 37.81 -6.25 35.17
N PRO A 518 38.30 -6.82 34.04
CA PRO A 518 37.84 -8.02 33.34
C PRO A 518 38.10 -9.33 34.08
N LEU A 519 37.41 -10.40 33.69
CA LEU A 519 37.45 -11.69 34.38
C LEU A 519 38.73 -12.46 34.01
N PRO A 520 39.40 -13.11 34.97
CA PRO A 520 40.57 -13.94 34.65
C PRO A 520 40.15 -15.21 33.92
N ALA A 521 41.01 -15.75 33.06
CA ALA A 521 40.73 -16.95 32.25
C ALA A 521 40.35 -18.19 33.09
N SER A 522 40.70 -18.23 34.38
CA SER A 522 40.25 -19.28 35.32
C SER A 522 38.73 -19.30 35.55
N PHE A 523 38.02 -18.24 35.14
CA PHE A 523 36.56 -18.14 35.19
C PHE A 523 35.91 -18.69 33.91
N ASP A 524 36.67 -19.15 32.91
CA ASP A 524 36.15 -19.84 31.73
C ASP A 524 35.68 -21.26 32.07
N THR A 525 34.52 -21.33 32.71
CA THR A 525 33.87 -22.59 33.10
C THR A 525 32.38 -22.51 32.77
N PRO A 526 31.72 -23.67 32.55
CA PRO A 526 30.30 -23.69 32.25
C PRO A 526 29.44 -22.97 33.31
N GLN A 527 29.80 -23.07 34.59
CA GLN A 527 29.02 -22.45 35.68
C GLN A 527 29.11 -20.92 35.67
N HIS A 528 30.30 -20.37 35.41
CA HIS A 528 30.50 -18.92 35.34
C HIS A 528 29.89 -18.33 34.06
N ARG A 529 30.00 -19.01 32.92
CA ARG A 529 29.29 -18.64 31.68
C ARG A 529 27.77 -18.60 31.88
N ALA A 530 27.22 -19.62 32.52
CA ALA A 530 25.80 -19.65 32.86
C ALA A 530 25.41 -18.54 33.84
N ALA A 531 26.28 -18.17 34.78
CA ALA A 531 26.03 -17.06 35.70
C ALA A 531 26.04 -15.71 34.96
N LEU A 532 27.00 -15.49 34.06
CA LEU A 532 27.09 -14.29 33.22
C LEU A 532 25.85 -14.11 32.34
N GLY A 533 25.45 -15.15 31.61
CA GLY A 533 24.25 -15.13 30.79
C GLY A 533 23.00 -14.80 31.59
N PHE A 534 22.81 -15.46 32.73
CA PHE A 534 21.67 -15.20 33.62
C PHE A 534 21.68 -13.77 34.17
N THR A 535 22.84 -13.27 34.61
CA THR A 535 22.96 -11.88 35.06
C THR A 535 22.62 -10.91 33.92
N ALA A 536 23.09 -11.19 32.70
CA ALA A 536 22.83 -10.36 31.53
C ALA A 536 21.33 -10.26 31.21
N ARG A 537 20.61 -11.39 31.28
CA ARG A 537 19.15 -11.44 31.12
C ARG A 537 18.43 -10.69 32.25
N GLU A 538 18.65 -11.10 33.49
CA GLU A 538 17.93 -10.57 34.67
C GLU A 538 18.19 -9.07 34.91
N LYS A 539 19.38 -8.59 34.54
CA LYS A 539 19.75 -7.17 34.66
C LYS A 539 19.65 -6.42 33.34
N SER A 540 19.07 -7.03 32.31
CA SER A 540 18.76 -6.38 31.03
C SER A 540 19.97 -5.69 30.41
N TRP A 541 21.14 -6.34 30.43
CA TRP A 541 22.39 -5.75 29.94
C TRP A 541 22.24 -5.26 28.49
N PHE A 542 21.57 -6.05 27.64
CA PHE A 542 21.46 -5.81 26.19
C PHE A 542 20.04 -5.57 25.67
N LYS A 543 19.07 -5.23 26.54
CA LYS A 543 17.62 -5.23 26.23
C LYS A 543 17.14 -4.23 25.17
N THR A 544 17.97 -3.30 24.69
CA THR A 544 17.57 -2.31 23.68
C THR A 544 18.14 -2.66 22.31
N ILE A 545 17.42 -2.29 21.24
CA ILE A 545 17.85 -2.55 19.86
C ILE A 545 19.30 -2.09 19.60
N PRO A 546 19.71 -0.85 19.96
CA PRO A 546 21.09 -0.42 19.76
C PRO A 546 22.13 -1.24 20.53
N ARG A 547 21.77 -1.82 21.69
CA ARG A 547 22.67 -2.69 22.45
C ARG A 547 22.78 -4.07 21.80
N GLY A 548 21.67 -4.60 21.28
CA GLY A 548 21.68 -5.83 20.46
C GLY A 548 22.49 -5.67 19.16
N GLU A 549 22.46 -4.51 18.52
CA GLU A 549 23.30 -4.26 17.33
C GLU A 549 24.80 -4.32 17.67
N ARG A 550 25.19 -3.74 18.80
CA ARG A 550 26.57 -3.79 19.30
C ARG A 550 26.98 -5.19 19.75
N LEU A 551 26.04 -5.97 20.28
CA LEU A 551 26.22 -7.37 20.63
C LEU A 551 26.59 -8.20 19.39
N ALA A 552 25.89 -7.98 18.27
CA ALA A 552 26.19 -8.66 17.01
C ALA A 552 27.61 -8.40 16.51
N VAL A 553 28.12 -7.17 16.61
CA VAL A 553 29.49 -6.82 16.17
C VAL A 553 30.57 -7.63 16.90
N LEU A 554 30.32 -8.00 18.17
CA LEU A 554 31.24 -8.83 18.95
C LEU A 554 31.05 -10.33 18.70
N VAL A 555 29.81 -10.76 18.47
CA VAL A 555 29.46 -12.17 18.22
C VAL A 555 29.84 -12.60 16.81
N TYR A 556 29.64 -11.74 15.81
CA TYR A 556 29.76 -12.07 14.40
C TYR A 556 31.14 -12.66 14.02
N PRO A 557 32.29 -12.05 14.37
CA PRO A 557 33.60 -12.52 13.93
C PRO A 557 33.96 -13.92 14.43
N CYS A 558 33.37 -14.36 15.54
CA CYS A 558 33.65 -15.67 16.12
C CYS A 558 32.69 -16.78 15.65
N LEU A 559 31.67 -16.46 14.83
CA LEU A 559 30.68 -17.44 14.38
C LEU A 559 31.30 -18.60 13.58
N GLU A 560 32.35 -18.34 12.79
CA GLU A 560 33.06 -19.37 12.03
C GLU A 560 33.78 -20.35 12.97
N ASP A 561 34.46 -19.83 14.00
CA ASP A 561 35.19 -20.62 14.99
C ASP A 561 34.28 -21.53 15.82
N ILE A 562 33.01 -21.12 16.01
CA ILE A 562 32.02 -21.84 16.82
C ILE A 562 30.94 -22.51 15.97
N SER A 563 31.19 -22.79 14.69
CA SER A 563 30.23 -23.35 13.72
C SER A 563 29.48 -24.61 14.19
N ALA A 564 30.06 -25.41 15.10
CA ALA A 564 29.40 -26.58 15.67
C ALA A 564 28.36 -26.27 16.77
N THR A 565 28.38 -25.06 17.34
CA THR A 565 27.52 -24.64 18.46
C THR A 565 26.09 -24.34 18.01
N PRO A 566 25.09 -24.47 18.90
CA PRO A 566 23.70 -24.11 18.60
C PRO A 566 23.54 -22.65 18.11
N LEU A 567 24.29 -21.71 18.69
CA LEU A 567 24.28 -20.30 18.26
C LEU A 567 24.61 -20.16 16.77
N ALA A 568 25.77 -20.65 16.33
CA ALA A 568 26.19 -20.52 14.95
C ALA A 568 25.28 -21.29 13.98
N LYS A 569 24.76 -22.46 14.39
CA LYS A 569 23.85 -23.26 13.55
C LYS A 569 22.54 -22.54 13.26
N HIS A 570 21.89 -21.95 14.27
CA HIS A 570 20.63 -21.23 14.06
C HIS A 570 20.84 -19.94 13.29
N LEU A 571 21.90 -19.17 13.58
CA LEU A 571 22.20 -17.96 12.80
C LEU A 571 22.56 -18.28 11.35
N SER A 572 23.22 -19.41 11.10
CA SER A 572 23.48 -19.90 9.73
C SER A 572 22.20 -20.32 9.02
N ARG A 573 21.29 -21.03 9.71
CA ARG A 573 19.97 -21.40 9.17
C ARG A 573 19.11 -20.18 8.89
N LEU A 574 19.16 -19.18 9.77
CA LEU A 574 18.49 -17.89 9.57
C LEU A 574 19.03 -17.19 8.33
N ARG A 575 20.36 -17.12 8.16
CA ARG A 575 20.97 -16.54 6.96
C ARG A 575 20.54 -17.27 5.69
N ALA A 576 20.56 -18.60 5.70
CA ALA A 576 20.10 -19.40 4.56
C ALA A 576 18.64 -19.10 4.19
N TRP A 577 17.75 -18.97 5.19
CA TRP A 577 16.35 -18.59 4.95
C TRP A 577 16.20 -17.19 4.34
N VAL A 578 17.02 -16.22 4.80
CA VAL A 578 17.05 -14.86 4.25
C VAL A 578 17.49 -14.86 2.79
N ASP A 579 18.48 -15.68 2.44
CA ASP A 579 19.01 -15.77 1.07
C ASP A 579 18.03 -16.38 0.06
N GLY A 580 17.07 -17.17 0.53
CA GLY A 580 16.07 -17.84 -0.31
C GLY A 580 16.40 -19.31 -0.50
#